data_AF-A0A2D9K1C7-F1
#
_entry.id   AF-A0A2D9K1C7-F1
#
_cell.length_a   1.000
_cell.length_b   1.000
_cell.length_c   1.000
_cell.angle_alpha   90.00
_cell.angle_beta   90.00
_cell.angle_gamma   90.00
#
_symmetry.space_group_name_H-M   'P 1'
#
loop_
_entity.id
_entity.type
_entity.pdbx_description
1 polymer ?
#
loop_
_entity_poly.entity_id
_entity_poly.type
_entity_poly.pdbx_seq_one_letter_code
_entity_poly.pdbx_strand_id
1 'polypeptide(L)'
;MKTFFTATIASALLAGIAAAGTVNFSNFASTWEIQASGTPISGGFVAVGTGSGVDFSDPGAAQTALAANFTQFGDATDFGGAAAFNLNGFFSGVASGDGGSAAFSGKPIWLVGGDGSGIADSSHLFVIDTGATFEADAPLFAASVDVNSGTPALGAAGGTAVNAGVAGAFQAVPVGVVIPEPGVSVLALFAAGFLALRRRR
;
A
#
# COMPACT_ATOMS: atom_id res chain seq x y z
N MET A 1 -14.98 -34.91 -61.25
CA MET A 1 -14.13 -33.91 -60.56
C MET A 1 -14.20 -34.20 -59.07
N LYS A 2 -13.09 -34.60 -58.43
CA LYS A 2 -13.04 -34.90 -56.98
C LYS A 2 -12.57 -33.64 -56.25
N THR A 3 -13.45 -33.01 -55.49
CA THR A 3 -13.13 -31.86 -54.64
C THR A 3 -12.33 -32.33 -53.43
N PHE A 4 -11.08 -31.87 -53.34
CA PHE A 4 -10.25 -32.05 -52.16
C PHE A 4 -10.66 -31.02 -51.11
N PHE A 5 -11.19 -31.49 -49.98
CA PHE A 5 -11.40 -30.67 -48.80
C PHE A 5 -10.06 -30.52 -48.07
N THR A 6 -9.48 -29.32 -48.13
CA THR A 6 -8.35 -28.94 -47.29
C THR A 6 -8.89 -28.58 -45.91
N ALA A 7 -8.68 -29.44 -44.92
CA ALA A 7 -9.01 -29.14 -43.54
C ALA A 7 -7.94 -28.21 -42.96
N THR A 8 -8.29 -26.93 -42.79
CA THR A 8 -7.48 -25.98 -42.03
C THR A 8 -7.58 -26.38 -40.56
N ILE A 9 -6.53 -26.96 -40.01
CA ILE A 9 -6.40 -27.15 -38.56
C ILE A 9 -6.15 -25.75 -37.99
N ALA A 10 -7.22 -25.10 -37.55
CA ALA A 10 -7.10 -23.93 -36.70
C ALA A 10 -6.43 -24.38 -35.40
N SER A 11 -5.16 -24.03 -35.22
CA SER A 11 -4.52 -24.12 -33.92
C SER A 11 -5.34 -23.28 -32.96
N ALA A 12 -6.19 -23.94 -32.16
CA ALA A 12 -6.73 -23.34 -30.96
C ALA A 12 -5.50 -22.99 -30.10
N LEU A 13 -5.19 -21.70 -29.98
CA LEU A 13 -4.35 -21.24 -28.89
C LEU A 13 -4.96 -21.84 -27.63
N LEU A 14 -4.24 -22.76 -26.99
CA LEU A 14 -4.42 -23.04 -25.58
C LEU A 14 -4.26 -21.67 -24.92
N ALA A 15 -5.38 -21.03 -24.58
CA ALA A 15 -5.40 -20.00 -23.58
C ALA A 15 -4.87 -20.71 -22.33
N GLY A 16 -3.57 -20.56 -22.09
CA GLY A 16 -2.92 -21.09 -20.91
C GLY A 16 -3.76 -20.63 -19.73
N ILE A 17 -4.21 -21.59 -18.92
CA ILE A 17 -4.88 -21.28 -17.68
C ILE A 17 -3.86 -20.44 -16.91
N ALA A 18 -4.08 -19.13 -16.82
CA ALA A 18 -3.24 -18.26 -16.03
C ALA A 18 -3.21 -18.87 -14.63
N ALA A 19 -2.01 -19.08 -14.11
CA ALA A 19 -1.76 -19.54 -12.77
C ALA A 19 -2.42 -18.57 -11.77
N ALA A 20 -3.62 -18.88 -11.29
CA ALA A 20 -4.33 -17.99 -10.38
C ALA A 20 -3.73 -18.11 -8.96
N GLY A 21 -2.95 -17.11 -8.57
CA GLY A 21 -2.52 -16.89 -7.19
C GLY A 21 -3.53 -16.06 -6.42
N THR A 22 -3.60 -16.27 -5.11
CA THR A 22 -4.45 -15.53 -4.17
C THR A 22 -3.64 -15.05 -2.97
N VAL A 23 -3.88 -13.82 -2.53
CA VAL A 23 -3.36 -13.28 -1.27
C VAL A 23 -4.52 -12.76 -0.46
N ASN A 24 -4.82 -13.42 0.64
CA ASN A 24 -5.75 -12.93 1.65
C ASN A 24 -5.01 -11.93 2.52
N PHE A 25 -5.60 -10.77 2.78
CA PHE A 25 -4.99 -9.79 3.66
C PHE A 25 -6.02 -9.17 4.61
N SER A 26 -5.68 -9.10 5.89
CA SER A 26 -6.54 -8.54 6.93
C SER A 26 -5.72 -8.13 8.14
N ASN A 27 -6.24 -7.22 8.97
CA ASN A 27 -5.65 -6.91 10.28
C ASN A 27 -6.48 -7.41 11.47
N PHE A 28 -7.42 -8.32 11.22
CA PHE A 28 -8.26 -8.89 12.28
C PHE A 28 -7.50 -9.89 13.16
N ALA A 29 -6.46 -10.55 12.65
CA ALA A 29 -5.69 -11.52 13.43
C ALA A 29 -4.64 -10.85 14.33
N SER A 30 -4.02 -9.76 13.87
CA SER A 30 -3.12 -8.92 14.69
C SER A 30 -3.88 -8.08 15.72
N THR A 31 -5.15 -7.79 15.48
CA THR A 31 -5.98 -6.91 16.31
C THR A 31 -5.36 -5.52 16.47
N TRP A 32 -4.66 -5.04 15.44
CA TRP A 32 -4.09 -3.69 15.40
C TRP A 32 -4.92 -2.78 14.53
N GLU A 33 -5.43 -1.70 15.11
CA GLU A 33 -6.17 -0.66 14.38
C GLU A 33 -5.19 0.25 13.64
N ILE A 34 -5.35 0.37 12.31
CA ILE A 34 -4.53 1.28 11.51
C ILE A 34 -5.01 2.72 11.69
N GLN A 35 -4.09 3.59 12.08
CA GLN A 35 -4.38 4.98 12.39
C GLN A 35 -3.51 5.95 11.58
N ALA A 36 -4.07 7.11 11.26
CA ALA A 36 -3.36 8.29 10.81
C ALA A 36 -3.36 9.30 11.95
N SER A 37 -2.17 9.57 12.51
CA SER A 37 -1.98 10.53 13.61
C SER A 37 -2.95 10.32 14.79
N GLY A 38 -3.11 9.06 15.22
CA GLY A 38 -3.98 8.69 16.35
C GLY A 38 -5.47 8.55 16.03
N THR A 39 -5.87 8.74 14.77
CA THR A 39 -7.27 8.56 14.34
C THR A 39 -7.38 7.35 13.40
N PRO A 40 -8.31 6.40 13.63
CA PRO A 40 -8.49 5.26 12.74
C PRO A 40 -8.82 5.71 11.31
N ILE A 41 -8.13 5.13 10.33
CA ILE A 41 -8.34 5.46 8.91
C ILE A 41 -9.72 4.95 8.48
N SER A 42 -10.48 5.76 7.75
CA SER A 42 -11.78 5.39 7.18
C SER A 42 -11.77 5.69 5.69
N GLY A 43 -12.11 4.72 4.84
CA GLY A 43 -11.89 4.83 3.39
C GLY A 43 -10.44 4.51 3.04
N GLY A 44 -9.81 5.29 2.15
CA GLY A 44 -8.42 5.06 1.76
C GLY A 44 -8.24 3.82 0.88
N PHE A 45 -7.05 3.21 0.91
CA PHE A 45 -6.78 1.96 0.20
C PHE A 45 -5.82 1.07 0.99
N VAL A 46 -5.95 -0.24 0.78
CA VAL A 46 -5.03 -1.29 1.19
C VAL A 46 -4.88 -2.27 0.04
N ALA A 47 -3.65 -2.43 -0.42
CA ALA A 47 -3.30 -3.26 -1.57
C ALA A 47 -2.14 -4.18 -1.22
N VAL A 48 -2.14 -5.34 -1.85
CA VAL A 48 -0.97 -6.23 -1.88
C VAL A 48 -0.27 -6.01 -3.23
N GLY A 49 1.05 -6.10 -3.23
CA GLY A 49 1.81 -6.04 -4.46
C GLY A 49 3.29 -6.26 -4.24
N THR A 50 4.09 -5.78 -5.19
CA THR A 50 5.53 -5.85 -5.14
C THR A 50 6.15 -4.53 -5.59
N GLY A 51 7.39 -4.28 -5.21
CA GLY A 51 8.20 -3.22 -5.79
C GLY A 51 9.69 -3.53 -5.68
N SER A 52 10.53 -2.55 -6.04
CA SER A 52 11.97 -2.63 -5.84
C SER A 52 12.58 -1.24 -5.81
N GLY A 53 13.79 -1.11 -5.24
CA GLY A 53 14.53 0.15 -5.25
C GLY A 53 13.89 1.28 -4.43
N VAL A 54 13.04 0.94 -3.46
CA VAL A 54 12.43 1.90 -2.55
C VAL A 54 13.30 2.01 -1.30
N ASP A 55 13.77 3.22 -1.02
CA ASP A 55 14.37 3.56 0.27
C ASP A 55 13.28 4.08 1.20
N PHE A 56 13.05 3.35 2.30
CA PHE A 56 12.01 3.68 3.29
C PHE A 56 12.51 4.57 4.44
N SER A 57 13.77 5.03 4.39
CA SER A 57 14.33 5.92 5.42
C SER A 57 13.75 7.34 5.40
N ASP A 58 13.28 7.80 4.24
CA ASP A 58 12.56 9.06 4.06
C ASP A 58 11.15 8.77 3.54
N PRO A 59 10.09 8.98 4.33
CA PRO A 59 8.72 8.69 3.93
C PRO A 59 8.24 9.42 2.67
N GLY A 60 8.71 10.65 2.43
CA GLY A 60 8.33 11.43 1.24
C GLY A 60 9.00 10.91 -0.04
N ALA A 61 10.29 10.56 0.07
CA ALA A 61 11.00 9.90 -1.03
C ALA A 61 10.43 8.50 -1.30
N ALA A 62 10.09 7.76 -0.24
CA ALA A 62 9.49 6.44 -0.32
C ALA A 62 8.13 6.48 -1.03
N GLN A 63 7.26 7.45 -0.73
CA GLN A 63 5.99 7.64 -1.44
C GLN A 63 6.21 7.84 -2.94
N THR A 64 7.15 8.70 -3.32
CA THR A 64 7.46 8.98 -4.72
C THR A 64 7.97 7.73 -5.44
N ALA A 65 8.87 6.99 -4.80
CA ALA A 65 9.43 5.75 -5.34
C ALA A 65 8.37 4.63 -5.41
N LEU A 66 7.50 4.50 -4.42
CA LEU A 66 6.40 3.54 -4.42
C LEU A 66 5.39 3.86 -5.52
N ALA A 67 4.98 5.12 -5.67
CA ALA A 67 4.05 5.53 -6.72
C ALA A 67 4.57 5.20 -8.13
N ALA A 68 5.89 5.20 -8.32
CA ALA A 68 6.52 4.87 -9.60
C ALA A 68 6.78 3.36 -9.79
N ASN A 69 7.12 2.63 -8.72
CA ASN A 69 7.67 1.27 -8.81
C ASN A 69 6.80 0.18 -8.21
N PHE A 70 5.71 0.53 -7.51
CA PHE A 70 4.78 -0.44 -6.95
C PHE A 70 3.91 -1.04 -8.05
N THR A 71 3.93 -2.36 -8.15
CA THR A 71 3.05 -3.13 -9.00
C THR A 71 2.03 -3.83 -8.10
N GLN A 72 0.78 -3.38 -8.17
CA GLN A 72 -0.32 -3.95 -7.41
C GLN A 72 -0.67 -5.35 -7.93
N PHE A 73 -0.87 -6.29 -7.02
CA PHE A 73 -1.37 -7.62 -7.29
C PHE A 73 -2.87 -7.67 -6.97
N GLY A 74 -3.71 -7.97 -7.97
CA GLY A 74 -5.17 -8.02 -7.80
C GLY A 74 -5.79 -6.68 -7.42
N ASP A 75 -6.95 -6.73 -6.75
CA ASP A 75 -7.69 -5.54 -6.33
C ASP A 75 -7.29 -5.07 -4.93
N ALA A 76 -7.37 -3.77 -4.71
CA ALA A 76 -7.26 -3.14 -3.40
C ALA A 76 -8.59 -3.21 -2.64
N THR A 77 -8.55 -2.97 -1.34
CA THR A 77 -9.74 -2.78 -0.50
C THR A 77 -9.63 -1.51 0.31
N ASP A 78 -10.73 -1.04 0.88
CA ASP A 78 -10.78 0.19 1.67
C ASP A 78 -10.82 -0.15 3.17
N PHE A 79 -10.44 0.81 4.01
CA PHE A 79 -10.64 0.73 5.46
C PHE A 79 -12.09 0.99 5.84
N GLY A 80 -12.58 0.25 6.84
CA GLY A 80 -13.93 0.46 7.39
C GLY A 80 -15.07 0.12 6.41
N GLY A 81 -14.78 -0.63 5.34
CA GLY A 81 -15.81 -1.16 4.44
C GLY A 81 -16.60 -2.33 5.06
N ALA A 82 -17.57 -2.84 4.29
CA ALA A 82 -18.40 -3.98 4.72
C ALA A 82 -17.56 -5.24 5.01
N ALA A 83 -16.48 -5.47 4.25
CA ALA A 83 -15.53 -6.55 4.49
C ALA A 83 -14.77 -6.40 5.83
N ALA A 84 -14.71 -5.18 6.36
CA ALA A 84 -14.14 -4.87 7.66
C ALA A 84 -15.21 -4.66 8.75
N PHE A 85 -16.43 -5.17 8.56
CA PHE A 85 -17.56 -5.00 9.48
C PHE A 85 -17.90 -3.54 9.81
N ASN A 86 -17.58 -2.62 8.90
CA ASN A 86 -17.71 -1.17 9.10
C ASN A 86 -16.88 -0.61 10.27
N LEU A 87 -15.74 -1.24 10.57
CA LEU A 87 -14.80 -0.79 11.61
C LEU A 87 -13.66 0.02 10.99
N ASN A 88 -13.60 1.31 11.29
CA ASN A 88 -12.50 2.18 10.85
C ASN A 88 -11.16 1.67 11.41
N GLY A 89 -10.10 1.80 10.63
CA GLY A 89 -8.77 1.27 10.91
C GLY A 89 -8.65 -0.23 10.67
N PHE A 90 -9.71 -0.91 10.22
CA PHE A 90 -9.69 -2.32 9.85
C PHE A 90 -9.91 -2.52 8.36
N PHE A 91 -9.31 -3.58 7.83
CA PHE A 91 -9.44 -4.01 6.44
C PHE A 91 -9.48 -5.54 6.37
N SER A 92 -10.13 -6.06 5.32
CA SER A 92 -10.06 -7.45 4.94
C SER A 92 -10.33 -7.55 3.44
N GLY A 93 -9.47 -8.25 2.73
CA GLY A 93 -9.56 -8.39 1.28
C GLY A 93 -8.90 -9.65 0.76
N VAL A 94 -9.18 -9.95 -0.49
CA VAL A 94 -8.54 -11.04 -1.24
C VAL A 94 -8.08 -10.48 -2.57
N ALA A 95 -6.76 -10.43 -2.75
CA ALA A 95 -6.15 -10.09 -4.02
C ALA A 95 -5.95 -11.38 -4.84
N SER A 96 -6.27 -11.36 -6.13
CA SER A 96 -6.05 -12.51 -7.01
C SER A 96 -5.49 -12.07 -8.36
N GLY A 97 -4.63 -12.90 -8.95
CA GLY A 97 -3.94 -12.59 -10.20
C GLY A 97 -2.90 -13.65 -10.59
N ASP A 98 -2.14 -13.38 -11.66
CA ASP A 98 -1.07 -14.27 -12.11
C ASP A 98 0.24 -14.01 -11.35
N GLY A 99 0.42 -14.68 -10.20
CA GLY A 99 1.60 -14.57 -9.36
C GLY A 99 2.87 -15.16 -9.98
N GLY A 100 2.73 -16.04 -10.96
CA GLY A 100 3.84 -16.63 -11.73
C GLY A 100 4.32 -15.73 -12.88
N SER A 101 3.62 -14.65 -13.17
CA SER A 101 4.04 -13.71 -14.22
C SER A 101 5.36 -13.02 -13.89
N ALA A 102 6.07 -12.56 -14.92
CA ALA A 102 7.37 -11.91 -14.77
C ALA A 102 7.36 -10.63 -13.90
N ALA A 103 6.18 -10.03 -13.68
CA ALA A 103 6.01 -8.86 -12.81
C ALA A 103 6.10 -9.23 -11.32
N PHE A 104 5.72 -10.45 -10.94
CA PHE A 104 5.60 -10.88 -9.55
C PHE A 104 6.55 -12.00 -9.18
N SER A 105 6.77 -12.96 -10.07
CA SER A 105 7.58 -14.16 -9.84
C SER A 105 8.94 -13.86 -9.17
N GLY A 106 9.15 -14.42 -7.98
CA GLY A 106 10.35 -14.26 -7.16
C GLY A 106 10.52 -12.88 -6.51
N LYS A 107 9.52 -12.00 -6.61
CA LYS A 107 9.53 -10.65 -6.01
C LYS A 107 8.87 -10.66 -4.63
N PRO A 108 9.27 -9.74 -3.72
CA PRO A 108 8.71 -9.69 -2.38
C PRO A 108 7.23 -9.29 -2.39
N ILE A 109 6.49 -9.80 -1.41
CA ILE A 109 5.10 -9.43 -1.17
C ILE A 109 5.09 -8.32 -0.13
N TRP A 110 4.56 -7.17 -0.54
CA TRP A 110 4.33 -6.02 0.32
C TRP A 110 2.84 -5.80 0.52
N LEU A 111 2.46 -5.47 1.76
CA LEU A 111 1.16 -4.89 2.08
C LEU A 111 1.35 -3.38 2.18
N VAL A 112 0.66 -2.63 1.34
CA VAL A 112 0.73 -1.17 1.28
C VAL A 112 -0.65 -0.62 1.52
N GLY A 113 -0.77 0.44 2.33
CA GLY A 113 -2.02 1.16 2.39
C GLY A 113 -1.84 2.59 2.88
N GLY A 114 -2.92 3.36 2.73
CA GLY A 114 -2.93 4.78 3.02
C GLY A 114 -4.33 5.35 3.14
N ASP A 115 -4.38 6.63 3.46
CA ASP A 115 -5.62 7.39 3.64
C ASP A 115 -6.14 8.08 2.36
N GLY A 116 -5.39 8.00 1.24
CA GLY A 116 -5.82 8.46 -0.09
C GLY A 116 -6.45 7.34 -0.94
N SER A 117 -6.81 7.66 -2.19
CA SER A 117 -7.33 6.66 -3.14
C SER A 117 -6.25 5.74 -3.70
N GLY A 118 -4.98 6.12 -3.55
CA GLY A 118 -3.80 5.34 -3.87
C GLY A 118 -2.53 5.91 -3.22
N ILE A 119 -1.36 5.42 -3.65
CA ILE A 119 -0.08 5.80 -3.04
C ILE A 119 0.22 7.29 -3.25
N ALA A 120 -0.03 7.82 -4.45
CA ALA A 120 0.41 9.15 -4.86
C ALA A 120 -0.36 10.31 -4.17
N ASP A 121 -1.61 10.08 -3.80
CA ASP A 121 -2.51 11.06 -3.20
C ASP A 121 -2.74 10.85 -1.70
N SER A 122 -2.13 9.82 -1.11
CA SER A 122 -2.16 9.60 0.34
C SER A 122 -1.33 10.64 1.09
N SER A 123 -1.82 11.06 2.26
CA SER A 123 -1.08 11.90 3.21
C SER A 123 -0.43 11.09 4.33
N HIS A 124 -0.90 9.86 4.56
CA HIS A 124 -0.28 8.88 5.43
C HIS A 124 -0.17 7.54 4.70
N LEU A 125 0.98 6.88 4.84
CA LEU A 125 1.22 5.56 4.27
C LEU A 125 1.80 4.60 5.31
N PHE A 126 1.49 3.33 5.15
CA PHE A 126 2.24 2.25 5.76
C PHE A 126 2.62 1.21 4.72
N VAL A 127 3.71 0.50 5.02
CA VAL A 127 4.21 -0.60 4.19
C VAL A 127 4.71 -1.67 5.14
N ILE A 128 4.20 -2.88 4.96
CA ILE A 128 4.71 -4.08 5.64
C ILE A 128 5.37 -4.95 4.58
N ASP A 129 6.67 -5.19 4.74
CA ASP A 129 7.35 -6.24 3.99
C ASP A 129 7.10 -7.57 4.70
N THR A 130 6.36 -8.46 4.04
CA THR A 130 5.95 -9.75 4.62
C THR A 130 7.12 -10.72 4.76
N GLY A 131 8.26 -10.48 4.10
CA GLY A 131 9.37 -11.42 4.00
C GLY A 131 9.08 -12.65 3.12
N ALA A 132 7.87 -12.78 2.59
CA ALA A 132 7.50 -13.78 1.60
C ALA A 132 7.67 -13.23 0.18
N THR A 133 7.82 -14.13 -0.79
CA THR A 133 7.90 -13.80 -2.22
C THR A 133 6.77 -14.47 -2.98
N PHE A 134 6.37 -13.91 -4.13
CA PHE A 134 5.52 -14.64 -5.05
C PHE A 134 6.28 -15.84 -5.62
N GLU A 135 5.67 -17.01 -5.51
CA GLU A 135 6.28 -18.27 -5.93
C GLU A 135 6.33 -18.38 -7.46
N ALA A 136 7.53 -18.53 -7.99
CA ALA A 136 7.78 -18.57 -9.44
C ALA A 136 7.18 -19.80 -10.13
N ASP A 137 7.12 -20.94 -9.42
CA ASP A 137 6.75 -22.24 -9.96
C ASP A 137 5.43 -22.79 -9.37
N ALA A 138 4.70 -21.99 -8.57
CA ALA A 138 3.45 -22.41 -7.95
C ALA A 138 2.25 -21.78 -8.66
N PRO A 139 1.60 -22.49 -9.61
CA PRO A 139 0.48 -21.93 -10.35
C PRO A 139 -0.77 -21.67 -9.49
N LEU A 140 -0.77 -22.16 -8.25
CA LEU A 140 -1.77 -21.95 -7.20
C LEU A 140 -1.03 -21.49 -5.93
N PHE A 141 -0.65 -20.22 -5.90
CA PHE A 141 -0.09 -19.59 -4.70
C PHE A 141 -1.23 -19.10 -3.79
N ALA A 142 -1.14 -19.37 -2.49
CA ALA A 142 -2.06 -18.85 -1.49
C ALA A 142 -1.27 -18.30 -0.30
N ALA A 143 -1.32 -16.99 -0.10
CA ALA A 143 -0.75 -16.33 1.07
C ALA A 143 -1.82 -15.68 1.94
N SER A 144 -1.51 -15.56 3.24
CA SER A 144 -2.26 -14.75 4.18
C SER A 144 -1.32 -13.72 4.77
N VAL A 145 -1.70 -12.45 4.69
CA VAL A 145 -0.89 -11.32 5.15
C VAL A 145 -1.67 -10.49 6.16
N ASP A 146 -1.01 -10.19 7.26
CA ASP A 146 -1.47 -9.26 8.29
C ASP A 146 -0.36 -8.24 8.55
N VAL A 147 -0.72 -7.13 9.21
CA VAL A 147 0.16 -6.05 9.65
C VAL A 147 1.31 -6.56 10.53
N ASN A 148 1.12 -7.67 11.23
CA ASN A 148 2.16 -8.34 12.03
C ASN A 148 2.85 -9.52 11.32
N SER A 149 2.52 -9.80 10.07
CA SER A 149 3.09 -10.94 9.31
C SER A 149 4.50 -10.68 8.80
N GLY A 150 5.05 -9.48 9.02
CA GLY A 150 6.32 -9.07 8.45
C GLY A 150 6.99 -7.93 9.22
N THR A 151 7.95 -7.28 8.56
CA THR A 151 8.67 -6.13 9.09
C THR A 151 8.02 -4.84 8.57
N PRO A 152 7.62 -3.91 9.46
CA PRO A 152 7.20 -2.58 9.04
C PRO A 152 8.35 -1.86 8.32
N ALA A 153 8.16 -1.56 7.04
CA ALA A 153 9.05 -0.74 6.25
C ALA A 153 8.68 0.75 6.37
N LEU A 154 7.37 1.05 6.38
CA LEU A 154 6.82 2.35 6.76
C LEU A 154 5.70 2.15 7.78
N GLY A 155 5.59 3.09 8.70
CA GLY A 155 4.69 2.96 9.84
C GLY A 155 5.34 2.25 11.02
N ALA A 156 4.65 2.27 12.16
CA ALA A 156 5.11 1.58 13.34
C ALA A 156 3.93 1.21 14.26
N ALA A 157 4.09 0.12 15.00
CA ALA A 157 3.22 -0.17 16.13
C ALA A 157 3.33 0.98 17.14
N GLY A 158 2.21 1.59 17.50
CA GLY A 158 2.17 2.75 18.37
C GLY A 158 0.81 3.42 18.41
N GLY A 159 0.56 4.16 19.49
CA GLY A 159 -0.73 4.79 19.76
C GLY A 159 -1.69 3.90 20.55
N THR A 160 -2.92 4.40 20.71
CA THR A 160 -3.98 3.75 21.49
C THR A 160 -5.13 3.46 20.55
N ALA A 161 -5.59 2.21 20.51
CA ALA A 161 -6.77 1.84 19.74
C ALA A 161 -8.00 2.61 20.25
N VAL A 162 -8.85 3.05 19.32
CA VAL A 162 -10.12 3.71 19.65
C VAL A 162 -11.21 2.67 19.86
N ASN A 163 -11.15 1.56 19.12
CA ASN A 163 -12.13 0.49 19.21
C ASN A 163 -11.87 -0.41 20.43
N ALA A 164 -12.96 -0.77 21.13
CA ALA A 164 -12.88 -1.64 22.30
C ALA A 164 -12.48 -3.08 21.91
N GLY A 165 -11.62 -3.71 22.72
CA GLY A 165 -11.18 -5.10 22.49
C GLY A 165 -10.04 -5.26 21.48
N VAL A 166 -9.48 -4.15 21.00
CA VAL A 166 -8.34 -4.10 20.08
C VAL A 166 -7.04 -4.02 20.89
N ALA A 167 -6.01 -4.79 20.52
CA ALA A 167 -4.79 -4.92 21.32
C ALA A 167 -3.89 -3.67 21.26
N GLY A 168 -3.99 -2.89 20.19
CA GLY A 168 -3.19 -1.68 20.00
C GLY A 168 -3.47 -1.01 18.66
N ALA A 169 -2.67 0.02 18.37
CA ALA A 169 -2.73 0.72 17.10
C ALA A 169 -1.42 0.56 16.32
N PHE A 170 -1.52 0.70 15.01
CA PHE A 170 -0.39 0.84 14.11
C PHE A 170 -0.52 2.19 13.39
N GLN A 171 0.47 3.05 13.54
CA GLN A 171 0.47 4.37 12.93
C GLN A 171 1.01 4.29 11.50
N ALA A 172 0.19 4.66 10.53
CA ALA A 172 0.67 5.08 9.22
C ALA A 172 1.48 6.38 9.38
N VAL A 173 2.58 6.47 8.66
CA VAL A 173 3.51 7.59 8.75
C VAL A 173 3.08 8.71 7.80
N PRO A 174 3.12 9.98 8.21
CA PRO A 174 2.90 11.11 7.32
C PRO A 174 3.88 11.08 6.15
N VAL A 175 3.37 11.27 4.93
CA VAL A 175 4.13 11.31 3.68
C VAL A 175 3.87 12.62 2.93
N GLY A 176 4.74 12.92 1.97
CA GLY A 176 4.71 14.17 1.22
C GLY A 176 5.44 15.32 1.91
N VAL A 177 5.47 16.48 1.26
CA VAL A 177 6.18 17.66 1.78
C VAL A 177 5.46 18.17 3.02
N VAL A 178 6.13 18.07 4.19
CA VAL A 178 5.79 18.86 5.37
C VAL A 178 6.03 20.32 5.01
N ILE A 179 5.03 20.99 4.44
CA ILE A 179 5.09 22.45 4.25
C ILE A 179 5.13 23.05 5.66
N PRO A 180 6.20 23.75 6.06
CA PRO A 180 6.24 24.38 7.37
C PRO A 180 5.07 25.36 7.46
N GLU A 181 4.28 25.24 8.52
CA GLU A 181 3.14 26.12 8.75
C GLU A 181 3.56 27.61 8.62
N PRO A 182 2.69 28.49 8.08
CA PRO A 182 3.03 29.87 7.75
C PRO A 182 3.50 30.76 8.93
N GLY A 183 3.55 30.24 10.16
CA GLY A 183 4.04 30.95 11.34
C GLY A 183 5.52 31.37 11.25
N VAL A 184 6.40 30.56 10.67
CA VAL A 184 7.85 30.87 10.60
C VAL A 184 8.15 31.90 9.52
N SER A 185 7.44 31.84 8.39
CA SER A 185 7.58 32.78 7.27
C SER A 185 7.11 34.19 7.63
N VAL A 186 6.04 34.30 8.42
CA VAL A 186 5.54 35.59 8.93
C VAL A 186 6.55 36.19 9.91
N LEU A 187 7.16 35.39 10.80
CA LEU A 187 8.18 35.88 11.75
C LEU A 187 9.44 36.37 11.03
N ALA A 188 9.88 35.68 9.98
CA ALA A 188 11.02 36.08 9.16
C ALA A 188 10.75 37.41 8.39
N LEU A 189 9.52 37.61 7.90
CA LEU A 189 9.10 38.85 7.27
C LEU A 189 9.09 40.04 8.26
N PHE A 190 8.62 39.81 9.49
CA PHE A 190 8.67 40.83 10.54
C PHE A 190 10.11 41.17 10.98
N ALA A 191 10.99 40.16 11.10
CA ALA A 191 12.40 40.38 11.43
C ALA A 191 13.14 41.21 10.35
N ALA A 192 12.87 40.92 9.06
CA ALA A 192 13.43 41.70 7.95
C ALA A 192 12.88 43.13 7.91
N GLY A 193 11.59 43.33 8.23
CA GLY A 193 10.95 44.65 8.33
C GLY A 193 11.54 45.53 9.43
N PHE A 194 11.80 44.97 10.61
CA PHE A 194 12.43 45.69 11.72
C PHE A 194 13.89 46.06 11.44
N LEU A 195 14.65 45.21 10.75
CA LEU A 195 16.03 45.50 10.36
C LEU A 195 16.11 46.62 9.30
N ALA A 196 15.16 46.65 8.35
CA ALA A 196 15.07 47.70 7.34
C ALA A 196 14.66 49.06 7.95
N LEU A 197 13.77 49.07 8.95
CA LEU A 197 13.37 50.29 9.68
C LEU A 197 14.50 50.84 10.55
N ARG A 198 15.33 49.97 11.16
CA ARG A 198 16.49 50.41 11.97
C ARG A 198 17.59 51.07 11.13
N ARG A 199 17.75 50.68 9.86
CA ARG A 199 18.75 51.29 8.95
C ARG A 199 18.31 52.64 8.35
N ARG A 200 17.06 53.05 8.55
CA ARG A 200 16.50 54.31 8.02
C ARG A 200 16.39 55.43 9.06
N ARG A 201 16.84 55.22 10.30
CA ARG A 201 17.07 56.28 11.28
C ARG A 201 18.56 56.63 11.32
#